data_AF-A0A534Q9H4-F1
#
_entry.id   AF-A0A534Q9H4-F1
#
_cell.length_a   1.000
_cell.length_b   1.000
_cell.length_c   1.000
_cell.angle_alpha   90.00
_cell.angle_beta   90.00
_cell.angle_gamma   90.00
#
_symmetry.space_group_name_H-M   'P 1'
#
loop_
_entity.id
_entity.type
_entity.pdbx_description
1 polymer ?
#
loop_
_entity_poly.entity_id
_entity_poly.type
_entity_poly.pdbx_seq_one_letter_code
_entity_poly.pdbx_strand_id
1 'polypeptide(L)'
;MNCARCGRANRPGARFCPGCGASLVPRPPACGAETEPDARFGEACGAALGGEPAASPAAGETAARKVVTIGFADLIGSTPPCTNGSTPRRSAA
;
A
#
# COMPACT_ATOMS: atom_id res chain seq x y z
N MET A 1 7.82 22.90 18.09
CA MET A 1 6.44 22.59 17.64
C MET A 1 5.46 23.03 18.73
N ASN A 2 4.36 23.71 18.40
CA ASN A 2 3.38 24.16 19.39
C ASN A 2 2.20 23.19 19.44
N CYS A 3 1.70 22.90 20.64
CA CYS A 3 0.52 22.07 20.80
C CYS A 3 -0.71 22.80 20.26
N ALA A 4 -1.42 22.20 19.29
CA ALA A 4 -2.65 22.77 18.75
C ALA A 4 -3.79 22.90 19.79
N ARG A 5 -3.75 22.10 20.86
CA ARG A 5 -4.79 22.11 21.91
C ARG A 5 -4.57 23.19 22.99
N CYS A 6 -3.33 23.41 23.44
CA CYS A 6 -3.03 24.32 24.56
C CYS A 6 -1.99 25.40 24.26
N GLY A 7 -1.45 25.45 23.04
CA GLY A 7 -0.47 26.46 22.60
C GLY A 7 0.96 26.28 23.12
N ARG A 8 1.20 25.38 24.09
CA ARG A 8 2.52 25.18 24.70
C ARG A 8 3.56 24.72 23.66
N ALA A 9 4.76 25.31 23.73
CA ALA A 9 5.91 24.89 22.95
C ALA A 9 6.44 23.54 23.43
N ASN A 10 6.72 22.64 22.49
CA ASN A 10 7.26 21.31 22.72
C ASN A 10 8.54 21.07 21.90
N ARG A 11 9.40 20.18 22.42
CA ARG A 11 10.61 19.71 21.75
C ARG A 11 10.24 18.95 20.46
N PRO A 12 11.02 19.08 19.36
CA PRO A 12 10.86 18.20 18.20
C PRO A 12 10.93 16.72 18.61
N GLY A 13 10.00 15.92 18.10
CA GLY A 13 9.89 14.48 18.40
C GLY A 13 9.08 14.13 19.66
N ALA A 14 8.53 15.11 20.39
CA ALA A 14 7.60 14.82 21.49
C ALA A 14 6.30 14.19 20.95
N ARG A 15 5.92 13.01 21.45
CA ARG A 15 4.66 12.33 21.03
C ARG A 15 3.42 12.88 21.71
N PHE A 16 3.55 13.39 22.93
CA PHE A 16 2.46 13.96 23.72
C PHE A 16 2.86 15.31 24.31
N CYS A 17 1.89 16.19 24.52
CA CYS A 17 2.13 17.45 25.22
C CYS A 17 2.18 17.20 26.75
N PRO A 18 3.27 17.56 27.45
CA PRO A 18 3.37 17.39 28.90
C PRO A 18 2.44 18.33 29.67
N GLY A 19 1.89 19.37 29.04
CA GLY A 19 0.97 20.30 29.69
C GLY A 19 -0.50 19.86 29.65
N CYS A 20 -0.94 19.22 28.57
CA CYS A 20 -2.37 18.88 28.39
C CYS A 20 -2.64 17.43 27.98
N GLY A 21 -1.60 16.62 27.73
CA GLY A 21 -1.71 15.22 27.33
C GLY A 21 -2.14 14.98 25.87
N ALA A 22 -2.36 16.01 25.06
CA ALA A 22 -2.75 15.83 23.66
C ALA A 22 -1.64 15.14 22.85
N SER A 23 -2.02 14.21 21.97
CA SER A 23 -1.09 13.65 20.98
C SER A 23 -0.62 14.75 20.03
N LEU A 24 0.68 14.76 19.78
CA LEU A 24 1.35 15.65 18.83
C LEU A 24 1.73 14.93 17.52
N VAL A 25 1.49 13.62 17.47
CA VAL A 25 1.81 12.76 16.33
C VAL A 25 0.65 12.79 15.34
N PRO A 26 0.91 13.01 14.03
CA PRO A 26 -0.13 13.00 13.01
C PRO A 26 -0.72 11.59 12.87
N ARG A 27 -2.04 11.52 12.62
CA ARG A 27 -2.79 10.28 12.43
C ARG A 27 -3.66 10.40 11.17
N PRO A 28 -3.68 9.41 10.27
CA PRO A 28 -4.47 9.49 9.06
C PRO A 28 -5.95 9.33 9.42
N PRO A 29 -6.86 10.12 8.83
CA PRO A 29 -8.29 10.00 9.11
C PRO A 29 -8.88 8.64 8.70
N ALA A 30 -8.23 7.93 7.76
CA ALA A 30 -8.72 6.66 7.24
C ALA A 30 -8.56 5.47 8.21
N CYS A 31 -7.47 5.43 8.98
CA CYS A 31 -7.17 4.29 9.86
C CYS A 31 -6.80 4.66 11.29
N GLY A 32 -6.53 5.94 11.59
CA GLY A 32 -6.23 6.41 12.95
C GLY A 32 -4.92 5.91 13.54
N ALA A 33 -4.13 5.14 12.79
CA ALA A 33 -2.81 4.67 13.20
C ALA A 33 -1.85 5.85 13.42
N GLU A 34 -0.94 5.74 14.37
CA GLU A 34 0.13 6.73 14.56
C GLU A 34 1.16 6.60 13.46
N THR A 35 1.61 7.73 12.93
CA THR A 35 2.66 7.76 11.90
C THR A 35 3.85 8.58 12.37
N GLU A 36 5.03 8.34 11.80
CA GLU A 36 6.20 9.17 12.06
C GLU A 36 5.91 10.66 11.79
N PRO A 37 6.52 11.58 12.55
CA PRO A 37 6.21 13.00 12.49
C PRO A 37 6.50 13.65 11.12
N ASP A 38 7.38 13.05 10.31
CA ASP A 38 7.73 13.52 8.96
C ASP A 38 7.00 12.73 7.84
N ALA A 39 6.19 11.73 8.20
CA ALA A 39 5.52 10.90 7.22
C ALA A 39 4.44 11.67 6.45
N ARG A 40 4.36 11.44 5.14
CA ARG A 40 3.31 12.01 4.28
C ARG A 40 2.08 11.11 4.16
N PHE A 41 2.27 9.80 4.35
CA PHE A 41 1.24 8.76 4.25
C PHE A 41 1.30 7.85 5.48
N GLY A 42 0.15 7.34 5.92
CA GLY A 42 0.09 6.34 6.98
C GLY A 42 0.58 4.98 6.50
N GLU A 43 1.50 4.34 7.23
CA GLU A 43 2.08 3.06 6.83
C GLU A 43 1.07 1.90 6.86
N ALA A 44 0.08 1.97 7.76
CA ALA A 44 -0.94 0.93 7.90
C ALA A 44 -2.01 0.97 6.81
N CYS A 45 -2.28 2.14 6.22
CA CYS A 45 -3.44 2.32 5.32
C CYS A 45 -3.16 3.14 4.05
N GLY A 46 -1.95 3.68 3.87
CA GLY A 46 -1.57 4.50 2.71
C GLY A 46 -2.23 5.88 2.63
N ALA A 47 -3.05 6.26 3.62
CA ALA A 47 -3.79 7.53 3.57
C ALA A 47 -2.90 8.74 3.88
N ALA A 48 -3.13 9.85 3.18
CA ALA A 48 -2.38 11.09 3.36
C ALA A 48 -2.69 11.78 4.71
N LEU A 49 -1.67 12.38 5.33
CA LEU A 49 -1.71 12.94 6.70
C LEU A 49 -2.01 14.46 6.78
N GLY A 50 -2.25 15.12 5.65
CA GLY A 50 -2.56 16.54 5.59
C GLY A 50 -2.96 16.96 4.17
N GLY A 51 -4.01 17.77 4.07
CA GLY A 51 -4.55 18.27 2.82
C GLY A 51 -3.68 19.37 2.22
N GLU A 52 -2.82 18.98 1.30
CA GLU A 52 -3.04 19.38 -0.08
C GLU A 52 -3.05 18.06 -0.85
N PRO A 53 -4.15 17.69 -1.53
CA PRO A 53 -4.00 16.76 -2.62
C PRO A 53 -3.02 17.45 -3.55
N ALA A 54 -1.74 17.02 -3.56
CA ALA A 54 -0.88 17.29 -4.69
C ALA A 54 -1.72 16.89 -5.87
N ALA A 55 -2.18 17.89 -6.63
CA ALA A 55 -3.40 17.85 -7.41
C ALA A 55 -3.67 16.40 -7.80
N SER A 56 -4.71 15.79 -7.21
CA SER A 56 -5.31 14.64 -7.89
C SER A 56 -5.40 15.12 -9.32
N PRO A 57 -4.71 14.49 -10.29
CA PRO A 57 -4.81 14.96 -11.66
C PRO A 57 -6.30 15.06 -11.87
N ALA A 58 -6.74 16.29 -12.17
CA ALA A 58 -8.13 16.63 -12.23
C ALA A 58 -8.83 15.48 -12.96
N ALA A 59 -9.94 15.01 -12.42
CA ALA A 59 -10.87 14.25 -13.22
C ALA A 59 -11.04 15.03 -14.54
N GLY A 60 -10.43 14.50 -15.60
CA GLY A 60 -9.89 15.36 -16.66
C GLY A 60 -8.77 14.74 -17.48
N GLU A 61 -8.37 13.51 -17.20
CA GLU A 61 -8.12 12.56 -18.28
C GLU A 61 -8.80 11.27 -17.86
N THR A 62 -9.76 10.83 -18.66
CA THR A 62 -10.28 9.47 -18.57
C THR A 62 -9.09 8.57 -18.87
N ALA A 63 -8.30 8.22 -17.85
CA ALA A 63 -7.28 7.19 -17.95
C ALA A 63 -8.06 5.92 -18.27
N ALA A 64 -8.23 5.67 -19.56
CA ALA A 64 -9.01 4.57 -20.08
C ALA A 64 -8.31 3.31 -19.60
N ARG A 65 -8.86 2.70 -18.54
CA ARG A 65 -8.41 1.40 -18.09
C ARG A 65 -8.67 0.45 -19.24
N LYS A 66 -7.61 0.04 -19.92
CA LYS A 66 -7.69 -0.96 -20.99
C LYS A 66 -8.09 -2.28 -20.34
N VAL A 67 -9.26 -2.79 -20.71
CA VAL A 67 -9.67 -4.13 -20.33
C VAL A 67 -8.76 -5.11 -21.06
N VAL A 68 -7.95 -5.85 -20.31
CA VAL A 68 -7.11 -6.93 -20.84
C VAL A 68 -7.73 -8.26 -20.41
N THR A 69 -7.95 -9.16 -21.37
CA THR A 69 -8.39 -10.53 -21.10
C THR A 69 -7.15 -11.40 -21.00
N ILE A 70 -6.92 -12.01 -19.83
CA ILE A 70 -5.85 -12.99 -19.62
C ILE A 70 -6.47 -14.38 -19.72
N GLY A 71 -6.12 -15.11 -20.76
CA GLY A 71 -6.49 -16.51 -20.90
C GLY A 71 -5.47 -17.39 -20.19
N PHE A 72 -5.90 -18.15 -19.18
CA PHE A 72 -5.10 -19.22 -18.60
C PHE A 72 -5.35 -20.49 -19.40
N ALA A 73 -4.34 -20.96 -20.11
CA ALA A 73 -4.32 -22.28 -20.72
C ALA A 73 -3.43 -23.19 -19.86
N ASP A 74 -4.01 -24.25 -19.31
CA ASP A 74 -3.24 -25.32 -18.70
C ASP A 74 -2.70 -26.22 -19.81
N LEU A 75 -1.38 -26.25 -19.97
CA LEU A 75 -0.69 -27.16 -20.88
C LEU A 75 -0.45 -28.49 -20.15
N ILE A 76 -1.51 -29.27 -19.96
CA ILE A 76 -1.39 -30.64 -19.46
C ILE A 76 -0.49 -31.43 -20.42
N GLY A 77 0.66 -31.89 -19.92
CA GLY A 77 1.56 -32.80 -20.64
C GLY A 77 2.71 -32.15 -21.45
N SER A 78 2.98 -30.85 -21.32
CA SER A 78 4.06 -30.21 -22.12
C SER A 78 5.49 -30.43 -21.62
N THR A 79 5.67 -31.04 -20.46
CA THR A 79 7.00 -31.47 -19.99
C THR A 79 6.92 -32.87 -19.40
N PRO A 80 6.99 -33.94 -20.22
CA PRO A 80 7.38 -35.22 -19.66
C PRO A 80 8.77 -35.05 -19.03
N PRO A 81 9.00 -35.51 -17.79
CA PRO A 81 10.37 -35.58 -17.28
C PRO A 81 11.17 -36.41 -18.29
N CYS A 82 12.32 -35.88 -18.73
CA CYS A 82 13.33 -36.70 -19.39
C CYS A 82 13.85 -37.70 -18.35
N THR A 83 13.11 -38.78 -18.15
CA THR A 83 13.58 -39.93 -17.38
C THR A 83 14.57 -40.65 -18.27
N ASN A 84 15.80 -40.81 -17.79
CA ASN A 84 16.79 -41.64 -18.44
C ASN A 84 16.27 -43.09 -18.45
N GLY A 85 15.68 -43.49 -19.58
CA GLY A 85 15.46 -44.90 -19.92
C GLY A 85 14.15 -45.51 -19.46
N SER A 86 13.05 -45.20 -20.15
CA SER A 86 12.07 -46.23 -20.55
C SER A 86 11.06 -45.62 -21.51
N THR A 87 11.17 -45.95 -22.80
CA THR A 87 10.14 -45.70 -23.81
C THR A 87 8.81 -46.35 -23.39
N PRO A 88 7.69 -45.61 -23.26
CA PRO A 88 6.40 -46.25 -23.14
C PRO A 88 6.04 -46.84 -24.51
N ARG A 89 5.96 -48.18 -24.57
CA ARG A 89 5.41 -48.90 -25.72
C ARG A 89 3.97 -48.43 -25.90
N ARG A 90 3.72 -47.68 -26.97
CA ARG A 90 2.38 -47.31 -27.44
C ARG A 90 1.66 -48.61 -27.83
N SER A 91 0.80 -49.16 -26.98
CA SER A 91 -0.18 -50.16 -27.41
C SER A 91 -1.34 -49.43 -28.06
N ALA A 92 -1.45 -49.58 -29.37
CA ALA A 92 -2.62 -49.18 -30.14
C ALA A 92 -3.78 -50.14 -29.81
N ALA A 93 -4.93 -49.56 -29.49
CA ALA A 93 -6.25 -50.15 -29.66
C ALA A 93 -7.12 -49.09 -30.33
#